data_AF-A0A3N5N6J9-F1
#
_entry.id   AF-A0A3N5N6J9-F1
#
_cell.length_a   1.000
_cell.length_b   1.000
_cell.length_c   1.000
_cell.angle_alpha   90.00
_cell.angle_beta   90.00
_cell.angle_gamma   90.00
#
_symmetry.space_group_name_H-M   'P 1'
#
loop_
_entity.id
_entity.type
_entity.pdbx_description
1 polymer ?
#
loop_
_entity_poly.entity_id
_entity_poly.type
_entity_poly.pdbx_seq_one_letter_code
_entity_poly.pdbx_strand_id
1 'polypeptide(L)'
;MYVGIVQWSDRLTWHYIPRNVLLTVPVVILLGWFASSLTWYFKREEKQGFWYLVLWFTVVFPVIFIVYRESNVYGGWRHMMFIYPVMLALSAMAITTILERLRNRWSRYGAMALLAAGMIHPLVHLIRNHPNTYVYFNEWSGGINHTYGKYETDYYTNSLGPASEIFLEEILPSVNTGPDERVRVVSNADIGYYFRNHTDRVETFYSRYYDRGKYDWDYAILYCNYIHPWQLKNGLWPPKNTIREIRVDRVTVAAIVERQNRDDHRGAVLLEEAVRDQDPQKLEQSIALLEQAIRYDENNEAAYMELGNAYTAFFRFDDARAMMDRLVTIYPDYDKALNLKGYSYLVEAEVTRNIGLVDEAIREISMAIQSNYKFFSGYYNLGLCYGMKNDPDNAIYYLKQAIRFNGRFVAAYEKLAEIYDQTGDREMADVVRAQLNRLR
;
A
#
# COMPACT_ATOMS: atom_id res chain seq x y z
N MET A 1 5.38 1.17 -2.44
CA MET A 1 6.11 -0.07 -2.81
C MET A 1 7.45 0.27 -3.46
N TYR A 2 8.54 -0.31 -2.98
CA TYR A 2 9.88 -0.07 -3.52
C TYR A 2 10.79 -1.28 -3.34
N VAL A 3 11.42 -1.77 -4.42
CA VAL A 3 12.25 -2.99 -4.46
C VAL A 3 11.53 -4.23 -3.88
N GLY A 4 10.21 -4.30 -4.07
CA GLY A 4 9.38 -5.44 -3.67
C GLY A 4 8.98 -5.48 -2.20
N ILE A 5 9.20 -4.39 -1.47
CA ILE A 5 8.75 -4.22 -0.10
C ILE A 5 7.84 -2.99 0.03
N VAL A 6 6.90 -3.05 0.96
CA VAL A 6 6.09 -1.89 1.35
C VAL A 6 6.93 -1.08 2.33
N GLN A 7 7.16 0.19 2.02
CA GLN A 7 7.96 1.10 2.85
C GLN A 7 7.17 2.34 3.17
N TRP A 8 7.35 2.84 4.39
CA TRP A 8 6.84 4.14 4.80
C TRP A 8 7.61 5.27 4.12
N SER A 9 6.90 6.34 3.77
CA SER A 9 7.47 7.51 3.07
C SER A 9 8.58 8.22 3.84
N ASP A 10 8.60 8.08 5.16
CA ASP A 10 9.60 8.62 6.09
C ASP A 10 10.74 7.64 6.41
N ARG A 11 10.78 6.48 5.74
CA ARG A 11 11.89 5.49 5.84
C ARG A 11 12.44 5.09 4.48
N LEU A 12 12.22 5.92 3.46
CA LEU A 12 12.71 5.65 2.12
C LEU A 12 14.23 5.79 2.06
N THR A 13 14.87 4.80 1.45
CA THR A 13 16.31 4.82 1.17
C THR A 13 16.71 5.95 0.22
N TRP A 14 17.94 6.45 0.32
CA TRP A 14 18.49 7.53 -0.51
C TRP A 14 18.34 7.29 -2.02
N HIS A 15 18.38 6.03 -2.46
CA HIS A 15 18.29 5.67 -3.87
C HIS A 15 16.85 5.62 -4.41
N TYR A 16 15.82 5.87 -3.59
CA TYR A 16 14.42 5.83 -4.03
C TYR A 16 14.16 6.74 -5.24
N ILE A 17 14.49 8.03 -5.15
CA ILE A 17 14.26 8.98 -6.25
C ILE A 17 15.14 8.66 -7.47
N PRO A 18 16.49 8.55 -7.33
CA PRO A 18 17.35 8.26 -8.48
C PRO A 18 16.93 6.98 -9.22
N ARG A 19 16.57 5.93 -8.48
CA ARG A 19 16.15 4.66 -9.09
C ARG A 19 14.83 4.79 -9.82
N ASN A 20 13.84 5.47 -9.26
CA ASN A 20 12.57 5.70 -9.96
C ASN A 20 12.77 6.49 -11.27
N VAL A 21 13.61 7.52 -11.27
CA VAL A 21 13.99 8.27 -12.50
C VAL A 21 14.64 7.32 -13.52
N LEU A 22 15.62 6.53 -13.09
CA LEU A 22 16.35 5.60 -13.95
C LEU A 22 15.49 4.48 -14.54
N LEU A 23 14.36 4.14 -13.91
CA LEU A 23 13.46 3.08 -14.37
C LEU A 23 12.30 3.59 -15.22
N THR A 24 11.93 4.87 -15.10
CA THR A 24 10.71 5.42 -15.71
C THR A 24 10.97 6.51 -16.74
N VAL A 25 12.22 6.95 -16.92
CA VAL A 25 12.61 7.83 -18.02
C VAL A 25 13.09 7.00 -19.21
N PRO A 26 12.63 7.26 -20.46
CA PRO A 26 13.14 6.58 -21.66
C PRO A 26 14.67 6.52 -21.72
N VAL A 27 15.23 5.36 -22.08
CA VAL A 27 16.68 5.14 -22.06
C VAL A 27 17.44 6.13 -22.93
N VAL A 28 16.89 6.49 -24.10
CA VAL A 28 17.49 7.50 -24.98
C VAL A 28 17.63 8.87 -24.30
N ILE A 29 16.65 9.26 -23.47
CA ILE A 29 16.71 10.50 -22.71
C ILE A 29 17.80 10.42 -21.64
N LEU A 30 17.88 9.30 -20.90
CA LEU A 30 18.91 9.07 -19.89
C LEU A 30 20.32 9.10 -20.50
N LEU A 31 20.53 8.42 -21.62
CA LEU A 31 21.81 8.39 -22.33
C LEU A 31 22.25 9.78 -22.77
N GLY A 32 21.35 10.56 -23.39
CA GLY A 32 21.66 11.93 -23.77
C GLY A 32 21.92 12.82 -22.56
N TRP A 33 21.14 12.68 -21.48
CA TRP A 33 21.36 13.43 -20.25
C TRP A 33 22.75 13.14 -19.66
N PHE A 34 23.14 11.88 -19.52
CA PHE A 34 24.49 11.53 -19.07
C PHE A 34 25.57 12.03 -20.04
N ALA A 35 25.37 11.91 -21.36
CA ALA A 35 26.29 12.42 -22.36
C ALA A 35 26.49 13.94 -22.27
N SER A 36 25.49 14.69 -21.77
CA SER A 36 25.60 16.14 -21.59
C SER A 36 26.72 16.58 -20.63
N SER A 37 27.14 15.69 -19.73
CA SER A 37 28.28 15.91 -18.83
C SER A 37 29.64 15.94 -19.55
N LEU A 38 29.72 15.34 -20.75
CA LEU A 38 30.91 15.34 -21.60
C LEU A 38 30.80 16.38 -22.70
N THR A 39 29.63 16.53 -23.32
CA THR A 39 29.46 17.43 -24.46
C THR A 39 29.65 18.91 -24.09
N TRP A 40 29.48 19.29 -22.83
CA TRP A 40 29.81 20.65 -22.38
C TRP A 40 31.27 21.02 -22.66
N TYR A 41 32.21 20.05 -22.60
CA TYR A 41 33.64 20.27 -22.89
C TYR A 41 33.82 20.82 -24.30
N PHE A 42 33.04 20.31 -25.24
CA PHE A 42 33.07 20.68 -26.64
C PHE A 42 32.41 22.01 -26.95
N LYS A 43 31.67 22.58 -25.99
CA LYS A 43 31.00 23.89 -26.05
C LYS A 43 31.66 24.93 -25.13
N ARG A 44 32.83 24.63 -24.56
CA ARG A 44 33.57 25.53 -23.65
C ARG A 44 33.94 26.87 -24.30
N GLU A 45 34.22 26.87 -25.60
CA GLU A 45 34.59 28.07 -26.35
C GLU A 45 33.40 29.05 -26.54
N GLU A 46 32.16 28.57 -26.45
CA GLU A 46 30.95 29.39 -26.60
C GLU A 46 30.52 30.10 -25.29
N LYS A 47 31.34 30.04 -24.21
CA LYS A 47 31.00 30.54 -22.86
C LYS A 47 29.71 29.97 -22.26
N GLN A 48 29.15 28.91 -22.84
CA GLN A 48 27.90 28.28 -22.39
C GLN A 48 28.07 27.36 -21.17
N GLY A 49 29.31 27.14 -20.71
CA GLY A 49 29.58 26.19 -19.63
C GLY A 49 28.88 26.51 -18.31
N PHE A 50 28.69 27.81 -18.01
CA PHE A 50 27.88 28.24 -16.87
C PHE A 50 26.43 27.76 -16.97
N TRP A 51 25.82 27.84 -18.15
CA TRP A 51 24.43 27.39 -18.34
C TRP A 51 24.29 25.88 -18.25
N TYR A 52 25.26 25.10 -18.75
CA TYR A 52 25.30 23.65 -18.50
C TYR A 52 25.35 23.34 -17.01
N LEU A 53 26.17 24.06 -16.25
CA LEU A 53 26.26 23.90 -14.80
C LEU A 53 24.93 24.22 -14.11
N VAL A 54 24.25 25.31 -14.50
CA VAL A 54 22.93 25.68 -13.96
C VAL A 54 21.87 24.64 -14.27
N LEU A 55 21.83 24.11 -15.49
CA LEU A 55 20.88 23.06 -15.88
C LEU A 55 21.13 21.76 -15.12
N TRP A 56 22.41 21.35 -14.99
CA TRP A 56 22.79 20.19 -14.17
C TRP A 56 22.43 20.38 -12.70
N PHE A 57 22.69 21.57 -12.15
CA PHE A 57 22.30 21.92 -10.79
C PHE A 57 20.79 21.78 -10.60
N THR A 58 19.98 22.28 -11.55
CA THR A 58 18.51 22.20 -11.48
C THR A 58 17.99 20.77 -11.42
N VAL A 59 18.68 19.80 -12.04
CA VAL A 59 18.31 18.38 -11.98
C VAL A 59 18.84 17.71 -10.70
N VAL A 60 20.11 17.94 -10.38
CA VAL A 60 20.82 17.15 -9.35
C VAL A 60 20.60 17.70 -7.95
N PHE A 61 20.64 19.02 -7.78
CA PHE A 61 20.57 19.64 -6.44
C PHE A 61 19.27 19.32 -5.72
N PRO A 62 18.07 19.44 -6.33
CA PRO A 62 16.83 19.10 -5.64
C PRO A 62 16.80 17.64 -5.15
N VAL A 63 17.36 16.70 -5.92
CA VAL A 63 17.43 15.28 -5.52
C VAL A 63 18.36 15.09 -4.32
N ILE A 64 19.56 15.68 -4.38
CA ILE A 64 20.52 15.65 -3.25
C ILE A 64 19.91 16.31 -2.02
N PHE A 65 19.21 17.44 -2.19
CA PHE A 65 18.60 18.17 -1.09
C PHE A 65 17.52 17.36 -0.38
N ILE A 66 16.65 16.66 -1.13
CA ILE A 66 15.64 15.77 -0.54
C ILE A 66 16.29 14.63 0.25
N VAL A 67 17.33 14.01 -0.31
CA VAL A 67 18.08 12.94 0.36
C VAL A 67 18.73 13.47 1.64
N TYR A 68 19.38 14.63 1.57
CA TYR A 68 20.04 15.26 2.73
C TYR A 68 19.05 15.65 3.84
N ARG A 69 17.86 16.13 3.47
CA ARG A 69 16.82 16.55 4.42
C ARG A 69 15.92 15.41 4.89
N GLU A 70 16.14 14.18 4.41
CA GLU A 70 15.28 13.02 4.68
C GLU A 70 13.79 13.36 4.45
N SER A 71 13.50 14.09 3.38
CA SER A 71 12.15 14.61 3.15
C SER A 71 11.18 13.49 2.77
N ASN A 72 9.96 13.56 3.30
CA ASN A 72 8.90 12.61 2.98
C ASN A 72 8.52 12.70 1.50
N VAL A 73 8.79 11.64 0.75
CA VAL A 73 8.39 11.49 -0.65
C VAL A 73 7.62 10.20 -0.85
N TYR A 74 6.78 10.15 -1.89
CA TYR A 74 5.91 9.02 -2.21
C TYR A 74 5.36 9.17 -3.63
N GLY A 75 4.82 8.10 -4.22
CA GLY A 75 4.31 8.10 -5.58
C GLY A 75 5.43 8.22 -6.61
N GLY A 76 6.49 7.43 -6.43
CA GLY A 76 7.73 7.54 -7.19
C GLY A 76 8.40 8.91 -7.03
N TRP A 77 8.69 9.57 -8.14
CA TRP A 77 9.41 10.85 -8.17
C TRP A 77 8.50 12.02 -8.58
N ARG A 78 7.18 11.92 -8.32
CA ARG A 78 6.20 12.95 -8.69
C ARG A 78 6.54 14.35 -8.16
N HIS A 79 7.09 14.43 -6.95
CA HIS A 79 7.51 15.69 -6.32
C HIS A 79 8.69 16.34 -7.06
N MET A 80 9.29 15.63 -8.02
CA MET A 80 10.46 16.02 -8.78
C MET A 80 10.20 16.12 -10.28
N MET A 81 8.95 16.01 -10.74
CA MET A 81 8.64 16.03 -12.17
C MET A 81 9.08 17.32 -12.88
N PHE A 82 9.24 18.43 -12.14
CA PHE A 82 9.77 19.68 -12.68
C PHE A 82 11.22 19.59 -13.20
N ILE A 83 12.00 18.58 -12.78
CA ILE A 83 13.37 18.39 -13.32
C ILE A 83 13.35 17.72 -14.70
N TYR A 84 12.25 17.04 -15.08
CA TYR A 84 12.19 16.24 -16.29
C TYR A 84 12.34 17.06 -17.59
N PRO A 85 11.67 18.23 -17.77
CA PRO A 85 11.91 19.09 -18.93
C PRO A 85 13.37 19.53 -19.07
N VAL A 86 14.05 19.79 -17.95
CA VAL A 86 15.47 20.18 -17.94
C VAL A 86 16.37 19.01 -18.33
N MET A 87 16.08 17.80 -17.83
CA MET A 87 16.76 16.58 -18.28
C MET A 87 16.60 16.35 -19.78
N LEU A 88 15.39 16.55 -20.31
CA LEU A 88 15.11 16.43 -21.75
C LEU A 88 15.91 17.46 -22.57
N ALA A 89 15.96 18.72 -22.11
CA ALA A 89 16.74 19.77 -22.77
C ALA A 89 18.24 19.43 -22.80
N LEU A 90 18.82 19.01 -21.67
CA LEU A 90 20.21 18.56 -21.60
C LEU A 90 20.48 17.38 -22.54
N SER A 91 19.55 16.43 -22.58
CA SER A 91 19.62 15.26 -23.46
C SER A 91 19.62 15.65 -24.94
N ALA A 92 18.69 16.52 -25.35
CA ALA A 92 18.61 17.03 -26.71
C ALA A 92 19.87 17.80 -27.11
N MET A 93 20.37 18.70 -26.24
CA MET A 93 21.60 19.47 -26.49
C MET A 93 22.81 18.56 -26.69
N ALA A 94 22.95 17.51 -25.87
CA ALA A 94 24.04 16.55 -25.99
C ALA A 94 23.97 15.77 -27.30
N ILE A 95 22.79 15.24 -27.62
CA ILE A 95 22.54 14.49 -28.85
C ILE A 95 22.85 15.34 -30.09
N THR A 96 22.36 16.59 -30.14
CA THR A 96 22.65 17.51 -31.25
C THR A 96 24.14 17.78 -31.38
N THR A 97 24.84 18.05 -30.27
CA THR A 97 26.29 18.29 -30.26
C THR A 97 27.06 17.08 -30.81
N ILE A 98 26.64 15.87 -30.46
CA ILE A 98 27.26 14.63 -30.98
C ILE A 98 27.03 14.51 -32.49
N LEU A 99 25.79 14.71 -32.96
CA LEU A 99 25.44 14.61 -34.38
C LEU A 99 26.17 15.64 -35.26
N GLU A 100 26.36 16.86 -34.77
CA GLU A 100 27.11 17.93 -35.44
C GLU A 100 28.59 17.57 -35.61
N ARG A 101 29.18 16.87 -34.63
CA ARG A 101 30.59 16.46 -34.67
C ARG A 101 30.87 15.25 -35.56
N LEU A 102 29.85 14.46 -35.90
CA LEU A 102 30.00 13.37 -36.86
C LEU A 102 30.22 13.94 -38.27
N ARG A 103 31.49 13.91 -38.72
CA ARG A 103 31.92 14.41 -40.04
C ARG A 103 31.42 13.53 -41.20
N ASN A 104 31.28 12.23 -40.96
CA ASN A 104 30.81 11.27 -41.96
C ASN A 104 29.28 11.20 -41.99
N ARG A 105 28.68 11.44 -43.17
CA ARG A 105 27.22 11.39 -43.38
C ARG A 105 26.60 10.04 -42.97
N TRP A 106 27.30 8.93 -43.19
CA TRP A 106 26.80 7.60 -42.84
C TRP A 106 26.77 7.38 -41.34
N SER A 107 27.77 7.88 -40.61
CA SER A 107 27.78 7.86 -39.14
C SER A 107 26.65 8.73 -38.57
N ARG A 108 26.37 9.88 -39.20
CA ARG A 108 25.25 10.74 -38.80
C ARG A 108 23.90 10.05 -39.02
N TYR A 109 23.67 9.46 -40.19
CA TYR A 109 22.45 8.69 -40.44
C TYR A 109 22.32 7.47 -39.51
N GLY A 110 23.42 6.76 -39.24
CA GLY A 110 23.43 5.67 -38.27
C GLY A 110 23.05 6.14 -36.87
N ALA A 111 23.60 7.26 -36.40
CA ALA A 111 23.24 7.84 -35.10
C ALA A 111 21.77 8.30 -35.06
N MET A 112 21.26 8.94 -36.11
CA MET A 112 19.84 9.30 -36.21
C MET A 112 18.92 8.07 -36.21
N ALA A 113 19.30 7.00 -36.90
CA ALA A 113 18.56 5.74 -36.90
C ALA A 113 18.57 5.08 -35.51
N LEU A 114 19.68 5.11 -34.79
CA LEU A 114 19.77 4.61 -33.41
C LEU A 114 18.89 5.42 -32.46
N LEU A 115 18.84 6.75 -32.60
CA LEU A 115 17.94 7.60 -31.82
C LEU A 115 16.47 7.29 -32.11
N ALA A 116 16.11 7.15 -33.39
CA ALA A 116 14.76 6.74 -33.79
C ALA A 116 14.40 5.37 -33.22
N ALA A 117 15.33 4.41 -33.27
CA ALA A 117 15.14 3.08 -32.67
C ALA A 117 14.94 3.15 -31.15
N GLY A 118 15.71 3.99 -30.44
CA GLY A 118 15.57 4.21 -29.00
C GLY A 118 14.27 4.91 -28.59
N MET A 119 13.50 5.46 -29.53
CA MET A 119 12.17 6.03 -29.29
C MET A 119 11.03 5.06 -29.58
N ILE A 120 11.31 3.89 -30.19
CA ILE A 120 10.27 2.91 -30.56
C ILE A 120 9.55 2.40 -29.32
N HIS A 121 10.25 1.99 -28.27
CA HIS A 121 9.63 1.41 -27.09
C HIS A 121 8.71 2.42 -26.35
N PRO A 122 9.11 3.67 -26.06
CA PRO A 122 8.20 4.70 -25.55
C PRO A 122 6.97 4.91 -26.46
N LEU A 123 7.16 4.97 -27.78
CA LEU A 123 6.06 5.18 -28.73
C LEU A 123 5.08 4.01 -28.73
N VAL A 124 5.57 2.77 -28.75
CA VAL A 124 4.75 1.57 -28.66
C VAL A 124 3.96 1.56 -27.36
N HIS A 125 4.58 1.93 -26.24
CA HIS A 125 3.89 2.04 -24.94
C HIS A 125 2.76 3.08 -24.98
N LEU A 126 3.02 4.27 -25.53
CA LEU A 126 2.03 5.34 -25.64
C LEU A 126 0.80 4.90 -26.43
N ILE A 127 0.99 4.21 -27.55
CA ILE A 127 -0.10 3.76 -28.42
C ILE A 127 -0.86 2.61 -27.75
N ARG A 128 -0.14 1.59 -27.28
CA ARG A 128 -0.74 0.34 -26.80
C ARG A 128 -1.47 0.52 -25.47
N ASN A 129 -0.92 1.34 -24.59
CA ASN A 129 -1.39 1.44 -23.22
C ASN A 129 -2.20 2.73 -22.97
N HIS A 130 -2.66 3.43 -24.00
CA HIS A 130 -3.60 4.56 -23.84
C HIS A 130 -4.93 4.07 -23.22
N PRO A 131 -5.49 4.74 -22.19
CA PRO A 131 -5.03 6.00 -21.57
C PRO A 131 -4.06 5.82 -20.39
N ASN A 132 -3.73 4.60 -20.00
CA ASN A 132 -2.82 4.24 -18.90
C ASN A 132 -1.32 4.44 -19.22
N THR A 133 -0.98 5.41 -20.07
CA THR A 133 0.40 5.64 -20.53
C THR A 133 1.35 6.06 -19.41
N TYR A 134 0.81 6.67 -18.35
CA TYR A 134 1.54 7.02 -17.12
C TYR A 134 2.30 5.84 -16.50
N VAL A 135 1.78 4.63 -16.66
CA VAL A 135 2.36 3.41 -16.10
C VAL A 135 3.50 2.91 -16.99
N TYR A 136 4.52 3.74 -17.19
CA TYR A 136 5.67 3.45 -18.05
C TYR A 136 6.90 3.02 -17.27
N PHE A 137 7.54 1.97 -17.76
CA PHE A 137 8.85 1.51 -17.31
C PHE A 137 9.72 1.28 -18.54
N ASN A 138 10.98 1.72 -18.47
CA ASN A 138 11.86 1.78 -19.62
C ASN A 138 12.53 0.43 -19.95
N GLU A 139 13.31 0.43 -21.02
CA GLU A 139 13.98 -0.74 -21.59
C GLU A 139 15.01 -1.35 -20.62
N TRP A 140 15.74 -0.53 -19.86
CA TRP A 140 16.71 -1.00 -18.86
C TRP A 140 16.02 -1.73 -17.70
N SER A 141 14.79 -1.35 -17.36
CA SER A 141 14.02 -2.01 -16.32
C SER A 141 13.37 -3.33 -16.75
N GLY A 142 13.31 -3.59 -18.07
CA GLY A 142 12.55 -4.71 -18.65
C GLY A 142 11.04 -4.43 -18.79
N GLY A 143 10.63 -3.16 -18.73
CA GLY A 143 9.23 -2.75 -18.78
C GLY A 143 8.42 -3.13 -17.55
N ILE A 144 7.12 -2.83 -17.55
CA ILE A 144 6.27 -3.04 -16.37
C ILE A 144 6.21 -4.52 -15.96
N ASN A 145 6.28 -5.44 -16.93
CA ASN A 145 6.21 -6.87 -16.67
C ASN A 145 7.31 -7.37 -15.71
N HIS A 146 8.48 -6.72 -15.68
CA HIS A 146 9.58 -7.08 -14.78
C HIS A 146 9.58 -6.30 -13.46
N THR A 147 8.97 -5.12 -13.45
CA THR A 147 8.92 -4.20 -12.29
C THR A 147 7.65 -4.34 -11.47
N TYR A 148 6.63 -5.03 -11.99
CA TYR A 148 5.38 -5.31 -11.30
C TYR A 148 5.60 -6.04 -9.97
N GLY A 149 4.97 -5.57 -8.90
CA GLY A 149 5.22 -6.05 -7.54
C GLY A 149 6.60 -5.70 -6.98
N LYS A 150 7.43 -4.91 -7.68
CA LYS A 150 8.68 -4.35 -7.14
C LYS A 150 8.58 -2.85 -6.90
N TYR A 151 7.86 -2.13 -7.74
CA TYR A 151 7.71 -0.68 -7.65
C TYR A 151 6.24 -0.29 -7.75
N GLU A 152 5.93 0.91 -7.28
CA GLU A 152 4.62 1.54 -7.49
C GLU A 152 4.33 1.67 -8.99
N THR A 153 3.05 1.50 -9.34
CA THR A 153 2.59 1.51 -10.74
C THR A 153 1.57 2.63 -10.95
N ASP A 154 0.28 2.33 -10.88
CA ASP A 154 -0.80 3.29 -11.15
C ASP A 154 -1.11 4.18 -9.93
N TYR A 155 -0.15 5.03 -9.57
CA TYR A 155 -0.30 5.95 -8.43
C TYR A 155 -1.44 6.96 -8.61
N TYR A 156 -1.63 7.49 -9.83
CA TYR A 156 -2.68 8.48 -10.15
C TYR A 156 -4.02 7.84 -10.50
N THR A 157 -4.19 6.54 -10.25
CA THR A 157 -5.44 5.82 -10.48
C THR A 157 -5.99 5.99 -11.90
N ASN A 158 -5.11 6.11 -12.90
CA ASN A 158 -5.52 6.30 -14.30
C ASN A 158 -6.37 5.13 -14.80
N SER A 159 -6.13 3.93 -14.26
CA SER A 159 -6.87 2.73 -14.64
C SER A 159 -8.30 2.71 -14.13
N LEU A 160 -8.64 3.51 -13.12
CA LEU A 160 -9.99 3.54 -12.55
C LEU A 160 -11.01 4.25 -13.44
N GLY A 161 -10.57 5.21 -14.28
CA GLY A 161 -11.43 5.84 -15.27
C GLY A 161 -11.98 4.84 -16.28
N PRO A 162 -11.11 4.17 -17.06
CA PRO A 162 -11.52 3.10 -17.99
C PRO A 162 -12.28 1.97 -17.31
N ALA A 163 -11.90 1.58 -16.08
CA ALA A 163 -12.64 0.55 -15.34
C ALA A 163 -14.08 1.00 -15.00
N SER A 164 -14.26 2.27 -14.64
CA SER A 164 -15.58 2.84 -14.35
C SER A 164 -16.42 2.96 -15.62
N GLU A 165 -15.82 3.36 -16.75
CA GLU A 165 -16.50 3.41 -18.05
C GLU A 165 -16.98 2.01 -18.48
N ILE A 166 -16.10 1.01 -18.43
CA ILE A 166 -16.48 -0.39 -18.73
C ILE A 166 -17.61 -0.86 -17.80
N PHE A 167 -17.56 -0.51 -16.51
CA PHE A 167 -18.64 -0.86 -15.59
C PHE A 167 -19.97 -0.25 -16.01
N LEU A 168 -19.99 1.05 -16.33
CA LEU A 168 -21.21 1.77 -16.70
C LEU A 168 -21.78 1.31 -18.04
N GLU A 169 -20.93 0.99 -19.01
CA GLU A 169 -21.33 0.65 -20.39
C GLU A 169 -21.62 -0.83 -20.59
N GLU A 170 -20.84 -1.73 -19.97
CA GLU A 170 -20.96 -3.17 -20.21
C GLU A 170 -21.67 -3.92 -19.09
N ILE A 171 -21.53 -3.48 -17.84
CA ILE A 171 -21.99 -4.25 -16.66
C ILE A 171 -23.32 -3.71 -16.16
N LEU A 172 -23.38 -2.43 -15.80
CA LEU A 172 -24.56 -1.78 -15.20
C LEU A 172 -25.87 -1.97 -16.01
N PRO A 173 -25.88 -2.00 -17.35
CA PRO A 173 -27.12 -2.24 -18.11
C PRO A 173 -27.73 -3.63 -17.88
N SER A 174 -26.91 -4.62 -17.49
CA SER A 174 -27.36 -5.98 -17.21
C SER A 174 -27.76 -6.21 -15.75
N VAL A 175 -27.47 -5.26 -14.86
CA VAL A 175 -27.79 -5.35 -13.43
C VAL A 175 -29.23 -4.88 -13.22
N ASN A 176 -30.10 -5.83 -12.87
CA ASN A 176 -31.48 -5.54 -12.47
C ASN A 176 -31.51 -5.18 -10.98
N THR A 177 -31.83 -3.92 -10.67
CA THR A 177 -32.11 -3.47 -9.30
C THR A 177 -33.60 -3.15 -9.15
N GLY A 178 -34.12 -3.26 -7.93
CA GLY A 178 -35.45 -2.74 -7.61
C GLY A 178 -35.54 -1.21 -7.80
N PRO A 179 -36.76 -0.64 -7.83
CA PRO A 179 -36.97 0.80 -8.08
C PRO A 179 -36.22 1.74 -7.12
N ASP A 180 -35.99 1.30 -5.88
CA ASP A 180 -35.33 2.06 -4.81
C ASP A 180 -33.96 1.46 -4.42
N GLU A 181 -33.47 0.48 -5.18
CA GLU A 181 -32.20 -0.19 -4.91
C GLU A 181 -31.09 0.33 -5.82
N ARG A 182 -29.96 0.69 -5.20
CA ARG A 182 -28.75 1.11 -5.90
C ARG A 182 -27.71 0.01 -5.85
N VAL A 183 -27.01 -0.18 -6.96
CA VAL A 183 -25.84 -1.06 -7.03
C VAL A 183 -24.72 -0.45 -6.20
N ARG A 184 -24.19 -1.19 -5.24
CA ARG A 184 -23.12 -0.72 -4.35
C ARG A 184 -21.77 -1.08 -4.92
N VAL A 185 -21.00 -0.07 -5.30
CA VAL A 185 -19.69 -0.20 -5.92
C VAL A 185 -18.62 0.30 -4.97
N VAL A 186 -17.79 -0.61 -4.45
CA VAL A 186 -16.68 -0.26 -3.57
C VAL A 186 -15.40 -0.04 -4.37
N SER A 187 -14.55 0.89 -3.95
CA SER A 187 -13.22 1.07 -4.52
C SER A 187 -12.17 1.39 -3.46
N ASN A 188 -10.92 1.01 -3.72
CA ASN A 188 -9.78 1.39 -2.90
C ASN A 188 -9.15 2.74 -3.29
N ALA A 189 -9.84 3.51 -4.12
CA ALA A 189 -9.68 4.96 -4.28
C ALA A 189 -11.05 5.61 -4.52
N ASP A 190 -11.10 6.93 -4.59
CA ASP A 190 -12.35 7.62 -4.93
C ASP A 190 -12.67 7.51 -6.43
N ILE A 191 -13.86 7.02 -6.74
CA ILE A 191 -14.40 6.87 -8.09
C ILE A 191 -15.68 7.68 -8.30
N GLY A 192 -16.16 8.41 -7.27
CA GLY A 192 -17.48 9.05 -7.29
C GLY A 192 -17.66 10.02 -8.47
N TYR A 193 -16.58 10.68 -8.91
CA TYR A 193 -16.61 11.55 -10.08
C TYR A 193 -17.10 10.81 -11.33
N TYR A 194 -16.67 9.57 -11.60
CA TYR A 194 -17.07 8.82 -12.79
C TYR A 194 -18.55 8.43 -12.79
N PHE A 195 -19.15 8.32 -11.60
CA PHE A 195 -20.54 7.90 -11.39
C PHE A 195 -21.52 9.06 -11.15
N ARG A 196 -21.06 10.32 -11.23
CA ARG A 196 -21.84 11.53 -10.91
C ARG A 196 -23.17 11.67 -11.66
N ASN A 197 -23.31 11.05 -12.82
CA ASN A 197 -24.53 11.07 -13.64
C ASN A 197 -25.40 9.81 -13.49
N HIS A 198 -25.03 8.91 -12.57
CA HIS A 198 -25.69 7.61 -12.32
C HIS A 198 -25.98 7.39 -10.83
N THR A 199 -26.07 8.46 -10.03
CA THR A 199 -26.27 8.40 -8.57
C THR A 199 -27.65 7.89 -8.16
N ASP A 200 -28.59 7.86 -9.09
CA ASP A 200 -29.90 7.24 -9.00
C ASP A 200 -29.84 5.70 -9.04
N ARG A 201 -28.83 5.14 -9.73
CA ARG A 201 -28.67 3.68 -9.90
C ARG A 201 -27.48 3.08 -9.16
N VAL A 202 -26.46 3.88 -8.86
CA VAL A 202 -25.20 3.41 -8.29
C VAL A 202 -24.83 4.24 -7.07
N GLU A 203 -24.43 3.54 -6.01
CA GLU A 203 -23.80 4.12 -4.84
C GLU A 203 -22.34 3.70 -4.79
N THR A 204 -21.43 4.67 -4.80
CA THR A 204 -19.99 4.42 -4.70
C THR A 204 -19.47 4.76 -3.32
N PHE A 205 -18.57 3.95 -2.77
CA PHE A 205 -17.88 4.28 -1.52
C PHE A 205 -16.47 3.73 -1.46
N TYR A 206 -15.66 4.33 -0.59
CA TYR A 206 -14.27 3.96 -0.38
C TYR A 206 -14.15 2.84 0.65
N SER A 207 -13.30 1.86 0.36
CA SER A 207 -12.79 0.91 1.35
C SER A 207 -11.33 0.56 1.05
N ARG A 208 -10.51 0.40 2.10
CA ARG A 208 -9.18 -0.17 1.91
C ARG A 208 -9.33 -1.59 1.37
N TYR A 209 -8.43 -2.01 0.49
CA TYR A 209 -8.49 -3.35 -0.13
C TYR A 209 -8.69 -4.46 0.90
N TYR A 210 -7.89 -4.48 1.98
CA TYR A 210 -7.97 -5.51 3.03
C TYR A 210 -9.11 -5.34 4.04
N ASP A 211 -9.87 -4.24 3.98
CA ASP A 211 -11.05 -4.00 4.82
C ASP A 211 -12.37 -4.16 4.04
N ARG A 212 -12.30 -4.46 2.72
CA ARG A 212 -13.48 -4.55 1.83
C ARG A 212 -14.52 -5.58 2.28
N GLY A 213 -14.09 -6.67 2.94
CA GLY A 213 -14.99 -7.71 3.45
C GLY A 213 -15.96 -7.22 4.52
N LYS A 214 -15.65 -6.10 5.20
CA LYS A 214 -16.49 -5.50 6.26
C LYS A 214 -17.72 -4.78 5.73
N TYR A 215 -17.72 -4.41 4.46
CA TYR A 215 -18.79 -3.62 3.85
C TYR A 215 -19.69 -4.51 3.01
N ASP A 216 -20.96 -4.13 2.88
CA ASP A 216 -21.87 -4.76 1.93
C ASP A 216 -21.81 -4.04 0.57
N TRP A 217 -21.19 -4.69 -0.41
CA TRP A 217 -21.04 -4.22 -1.78
C TRP A 217 -21.45 -5.31 -2.76
N ASP A 218 -21.78 -4.91 -3.98
CA ASP A 218 -22.19 -5.80 -5.06
C ASP A 218 -21.07 -5.95 -6.09
N TYR A 219 -20.38 -4.86 -6.39
CA TYR A 219 -19.19 -4.85 -7.24
C TYR A 219 -18.04 -4.06 -6.59
N ALA A 220 -16.81 -4.37 -7.00
CA ALA A 220 -15.63 -3.62 -6.61
C ALA A 220 -14.83 -3.20 -7.84
N ILE A 221 -14.40 -1.94 -7.88
CA ILE A 221 -13.43 -1.45 -8.87
C ILE A 221 -12.13 -1.18 -8.14
N LEU A 222 -11.15 -2.06 -8.31
CA LEU A 222 -9.95 -2.12 -7.48
C LEU A 222 -8.69 -1.88 -8.33
N TYR A 223 -7.71 -1.15 -7.81
CA TYR A 223 -6.40 -0.98 -8.46
C TYR A 223 -5.24 -1.50 -7.60
N CYS A 224 -4.11 -1.82 -8.25
CA CYS A 224 -3.08 -2.69 -7.69
C CYS A 224 -2.08 -1.99 -6.73
N ASN A 225 -2.06 -0.66 -6.62
CA ASN A 225 -0.95 0.05 -5.95
C ASN A 225 -0.89 -0.17 -4.41
N TYR A 226 -2.01 -0.56 -3.80
CA TYR A 226 -2.10 -0.89 -2.36
C TYR A 226 -2.15 -2.39 -2.08
N ILE A 227 -1.92 -3.22 -3.09
CA ILE A 227 -1.87 -4.66 -2.95
C ILE A 227 -0.45 -5.06 -2.58
N HIS A 228 -0.33 -5.96 -1.63
CA HIS A 228 0.94 -6.42 -1.12
C HIS A 228 1.79 -7.04 -2.26
N PRO A 229 3.10 -6.71 -2.37
CA PRO A 229 4.01 -7.24 -3.38
C PRO A 229 3.96 -8.75 -3.58
N TRP A 230 3.76 -9.51 -2.50
CA TRP A 230 3.69 -10.97 -2.56
C TRP A 230 2.44 -11.43 -3.33
N GLN A 231 1.29 -10.81 -3.11
CA GLN A 231 0.05 -11.15 -3.82
C GLN A 231 0.15 -10.85 -5.32
N LEU A 232 0.77 -9.72 -5.67
CA LEU A 232 1.02 -9.34 -7.07
C LEU A 232 1.93 -10.33 -7.82
N LYS A 233 2.80 -11.05 -7.11
CA LYS A 233 3.79 -11.98 -7.70
C LYS A 233 3.34 -13.45 -7.68
N ASN A 234 2.42 -13.81 -6.79
CA ASN A 234 2.03 -15.20 -6.56
C ASN A 234 0.62 -15.54 -7.07
N GLY A 235 0.09 -14.73 -8.01
CA GLY A 235 -1.17 -15.04 -8.69
C GLY A 235 -2.42 -14.87 -7.82
N LEU A 236 -2.33 -14.11 -6.73
CA LEU A 236 -3.48 -13.77 -5.89
C LEU A 236 -4.18 -12.47 -6.30
N TRP A 237 -3.50 -11.69 -7.14
CA TRP A 237 -4.07 -10.53 -7.80
C TRP A 237 -4.10 -10.77 -9.32
N PRO A 238 -5.20 -10.41 -9.99
CA PRO A 238 -6.45 -9.87 -9.44
C PRO A 238 -7.28 -10.94 -8.70
N PRO A 239 -8.29 -10.56 -7.90
CA PRO A 239 -9.12 -11.53 -7.16
C PRO A 239 -9.83 -12.53 -8.09
N LYS A 240 -10.11 -13.75 -7.60
CA LYS A 240 -10.74 -14.84 -8.37
C LYS A 240 -12.04 -14.43 -9.10
N ASN A 241 -12.82 -13.54 -8.49
CA ASN A 241 -14.12 -13.08 -9.01
C ASN A 241 -14.01 -11.86 -9.94
N THR A 242 -12.84 -11.65 -10.55
CA THR A 242 -12.61 -10.58 -11.50
C THR A 242 -13.35 -10.87 -12.80
N ILE A 243 -14.27 -9.98 -13.17
CA ILE A 243 -15.08 -10.09 -14.40
C ILE A 243 -14.49 -9.26 -15.55
N ARG A 244 -13.68 -8.23 -15.24
CA ARG A 244 -12.94 -7.42 -16.20
C ARG A 244 -11.61 -6.96 -15.62
N GLU A 245 -10.60 -6.87 -16.46
CA GLU A 245 -9.27 -6.40 -16.10
C GLU A 245 -8.87 -5.20 -16.96
N ILE A 246 -8.29 -4.19 -16.32
CA ILE A 246 -7.53 -3.14 -17.01
C ILE A 246 -6.06 -3.53 -16.97
N ARG A 247 -5.46 -3.71 -18.15
CA ARG A 247 -4.08 -4.17 -18.29
C ARG A 247 -3.17 -3.08 -18.87
N VAL A 248 -1.93 -3.09 -18.40
CA VAL A 248 -0.80 -2.40 -19.05
C VAL A 248 0.19 -3.48 -19.42
N ASP A 249 0.46 -3.63 -20.71
CA ASP A 249 1.14 -4.80 -21.27
C ASP A 249 0.52 -6.13 -20.81
N ARG A 250 1.20 -6.89 -19.93
CA ARG A 250 0.75 -8.21 -19.46
C ARG A 250 0.28 -8.21 -18.02
N VAL A 251 0.28 -7.05 -17.34
CA VAL A 251 -0.05 -6.97 -15.92
C VAL A 251 -1.38 -6.25 -15.69
N THR A 252 -2.08 -6.66 -14.66
CA THR A 252 -3.38 -6.12 -14.27
C THR A 252 -3.20 -4.92 -13.34
N VAL A 253 -3.52 -3.72 -13.81
CA VAL A 253 -3.41 -2.48 -13.03
C VAL A 253 -4.70 -2.14 -12.29
N ALA A 254 -5.85 -2.54 -12.84
CA ALA A 254 -7.13 -2.53 -12.14
C ALA A 254 -8.01 -3.72 -12.52
N ALA A 255 -8.99 -4.03 -11.69
CA ALA A 255 -9.92 -5.13 -11.83
C ALA A 255 -11.31 -4.68 -11.42
N ILE A 256 -12.32 -5.11 -12.18
CA ILE A 256 -13.73 -5.06 -11.79
C ILE A 256 -14.08 -6.45 -11.26
N VAL A 257 -14.55 -6.49 -10.02
CA VAL A 257 -14.84 -7.72 -9.27
C VAL A 257 -16.32 -7.76 -8.94
N GLU A 258 -16.95 -8.91 -9.12
CA GLU A 258 -18.34 -9.13 -8.71
C GLU A 258 -18.40 -9.88 -7.37
N ARG A 259 -19.28 -9.43 -6.47
CA ARG A 259 -19.51 -10.14 -5.21
C ARG A 259 -20.47 -11.30 -5.41
N GLN A 260 -19.91 -12.50 -5.53
CA GLN A 260 -20.67 -13.74 -5.65
C GLN A 260 -21.00 -14.38 -4.29
N ASN A 261 -20.22 -14.10 -3.25
CA ASN A 261 -20.43 -14.61 -1.89
C ASN A 261 -20.36 -13.44 -0.87
N ARG A 262 -21.26 -13.44 0.12
CA ARG A 262 -21.39 -12.41 1.16
C ARG A 262 -21.20 -12.95 2.58
N ASP A 263 -20.75 -14.19 2.71
CA ASP A 263 -20.70 -14.86 4.02
C ASP A 263 -19.56 -14.30 4.88
N ASP A 264 -18.53 -13.71 4.26
CA ASP A 264 -17.49 -12.94 4.95
C ASP A 264 -18.07 -11.71 5.68
N HIS A 265 -18.88 -10.90 4.99
CA HIS A 265 -19.54 -9.73 5.59
C HIS A 265 -20.59 -10.13 6.61
N ARG A 266 -21.47 -11.08 6.26
CA ARG A 266 -22.54 -11.54 7.17
C ARG A 266 -21.95 -12.17 8.43
N GLY A 267 -20.89 -12.95 8.29
CA GLY A 267 -20.13 -13.50 9.40
C GLY A 267 -19.53 -12.40 10.27
N ALA A 268 -18.86 -11.41 9.68
CA ALA A 268 -18.29 -10.28 10.42
C ALA A 268 -19.36 -9.49 11.22
N VAL A 269 -20.51 -9.19 10.60
CA VAL A 269 -21.62 -8.51 11.28
C VAL A 269 -22.16 -9.37 12.44
N LEU A 270 -22.39 -10.66 12.22
CA LEU A 270 -22.86 -11.56 13.27
C LEU A 270 -21.84 -11.73 14.40
N LEU A 271 -20.54 -11.70 14.10
CA LEU A 271 -19.49 -11.70 15.12
C LEU A 271 -19.59 -10.46 16.01
N GLU A 272 -19.72 -9.27 15.41
CA GLU A 272 -19.88 -8.02 16.17
C GLU A 272 -21.12 -8.07 17.07
N GLU A 273 -22.25 -8.59 16.55
CA GLU A 273 -23.45 -8.80 17.35
C GLU A 273 -23.25 -9.83 18.46
N ALA A 274 -22.59 -10.96 18.18
CA ALA A 274 -22.33 -12.02 19.14
C ALA A 274 -21.47 -11.52 20.31
N VAL A 275 -20.45 -10.72 20.02
CA VAL A 275 -19.58 -10.11 21.05
C VAL A 275 -20.34 -9.07 21.87
N ARG A 276 -21.13 -8.22 21.21
CA ARG A 276 -21.93 -7.18 21.89
C ARG A 276 -22.99 -7.78 22.80
N ASP A 277 -23.72 -8.79 22.31
CA ASP A 277 -24.86 -9.39 22.99
C ASP A 277 -24.43 -10.56 23.90
N GLN A 278 -23.15 -10.94 23.88
CA GLN A 278 -22.58 -12.12 24.55
C GLN A 278 -23.33 -13.42 24.21
N ASP A 279 -23.65 -13.60 22.92
CA ASP A 279 -24.48 -14.71 22.42
C ASP A 279 -23.62 -15.80 21.73
N PRO A 280 -23.43 -16.97 22.36
CA PRO A 280 -22.66 -18.07 21.78
C PRO A 280 -23.30 -18.68 20.53
N GLN A 281 -24.63 -18.58 20.38
CA GLN A 281 -25.31 -19.13 19.22
C GLN A 281 -25.06 -18.28 17.97
N LYS A 282 -25.10 -16.95 18.11
CA LYS A 282 -24.73 -16.03 17.02
C LYS A 282 -23.26 -16.20 16.61
N LEU A 283 -22.38 -16.46 17.59
CA LEU A 283 -20.99 -16.76 17.29
C LEU A 283 -20.85 -18.00 16.40
N GLU A 284 -21.46 -19.12 16.79
CA GLU A 284 -21.33 -20.37 16.01
C GLU A 284 -21.88 -20.19 14.59
N GLN A 285 -22.94 -19.39 14.42
CA GLN A 285 -23.43 -18.99 13.10
C GLN A 285 -22.43 -18.13 12.34
N SER A 286 -21.80 -17.16 13.00
CA SER A 286 -20.73 -16.35 12.42
C SER A 286 -19.56 -17.21 11.94
N ILE A 287 -19.05 -18.11 12.80
CA ILE A 287 -17.96 -19.04 12.47
C ILE A 287 -18.34 -19.87 11.25
N ALA A 288 -19.54 -20.46 11.23
CA ALA A 288 -20.00 -21.27 10.11
C ALA A 288 -20.03 -20.49 8.78
N LEU A 289 -20.47 -19.23 8.79
CA LEU A 289 -20.48 -18.35 7.61
C LEU A 289 -19.06 -17.99 7.16
N LEU A 290 -18.19 -17.62 8.09
CA LEU A 290 -16.80 -17.27 7.76
C LEU A 290 -16.02 -18.48 7.20
N GLU A 291 -16.28 -19.68 7.71
CA GLU A 291 -15.76 -20.92 7.13
C GLU A 291 -16.32 -21.19 5.73
N GLN A 292 -17.60 -20.88 5.46
CA GLN A 292 -18.18 -20.96 4.11
C GLN A 292 -17.48 -19.98 3.16
N ALA A 293 -17.18 -18.77 3.62
CA ALA A 293 -16.44 -17.78 2.84
C ALA A 293 -15.04 -18.28 2.44
N ILE A 294 -14.32 -18.95 3.34
CA ILE A 294 -13.01 -19.56 3.04
C ILE A 294 -13.15 -20.76 2.10
N ARG A 295 -14.20 -21.58 2.24
CA ARG A 295 -14.45 -22.69 1.30
C ARG A 295 -14.73 -22.18 -0.11
N TYR A 296 -15.39 -21.03 -0.22
CA TYR A 296 -15.69 -20.39 -1.50
C TYR A 296 -14.43 -19.73 -2.12
N ASP A 297 -13.66 -19.02 -1.32
CA ASP A 297 -12.38 -18.40 -1.67
C ASP A 297 -11.32 -18.67 -0.60
N GLU A 298 -10.42 -19.60 -0.88
CA GLU A 298 -9.35 -20.02 0.03
C GLU A 298 -8.34 -18.91 0.34
N ASN A 299 -8.37 -17.82 -0.42
CA ASN A 299 -7.51 -16.64 -0.25
C ASN A 299 -8.24 -15.44 0.37
N ASN A 300 -9.45 -15.62 0.91
CA ASN A 300 -10.24 -14.54 1.51
C ASN A 300 -9.60 -14.02 2.80
N GLU A 301 -8.85 -12.92 2.69
CA GLU A 301 -8.09 -12.35 3.81
C GLU A 301 -8.99 -11.87 4.95
N ALA A 302 -10.17 -11.32 4.61
CA ALA A 302 -11.13 -10.83 5.57
C ALA A 302 -11.73 -11.97 6.40
N ALA A 303 -12.09 -13.09 5.76
CA ALA A 303 -12.67 -14.23 6.46
C ALA A 303 -11.68 -14.86 7.46
N TYR A 304 -10.41 -15.04 7.10
CA TYR A 304 -9.39 -15.51 8.05
C TYR A 304 -9.19 -14.54 9.23
N MET A 305 -9.18 -13.23 8.96
CA MET A 305 -9.05 -12.21 9.99
C MET A 305 -10.21 -12.29 11.00
N GLU A 306 -11.44 -12.36 10.51
CA GLU A 306 -12.62 -12.39 11.38
C GLU A 306 -12.79 -13.74 12.10
N LEU A 307 -12.39 -14.87 11.50
CA LEU A 307 -12.31 -16.14 12.25
C LEU A 307 -11.29 -16.08 13.39
N GLY A 308 -10.13 -15.48 13.15
CA GLY A 308 -9.14 -15.25 14.21
C GLY A 308 -9.71 -14.46 15.38
N ASN A 309 -10.47 -13.40 15.08
CA ASN A 309 -11.17 -12.60 16.09
C ASN A 309 -12.21 -13.43 16.84
N ALA A 310 -13.06 -14.17 16.10
CA ALA A 310 -14.10 -15.03 16.66
C ALA A 310 -13.52 -16.08 17.59
N TYR A 311 -12.48 -16.80 17.16
CA TYR A 311 -11.83 -17.82 17.97
C TYR A 311 -11.13 -17.25 19.19
N THR A 312 -10.50 -16.07 19.08
CA THR A 312 -9.87 -15.42 20.24
C THR A 312 -10.90 -14.97 21.27
N ALA A 313 -12.00 -14.35 20.83
CA ALA A 313 -13.07 -13.86 21.71
C ALA A 313 -13.73 -14.97 22.55
N PHE A 314 -13.65 -16.23 22.09
CA PHE A 314 -14.25 -17.39 22.74
C PHE A 314 -13.22 -18.44 23.15
N PHE A 315 -11.98 -18.00 23.38
CA PHE A 315 -10.92 -18.82 24.01
C PHE A 315 -10.51 -20.07 23.21
N ARG A 316 -10.79 -20.11 21.90
CA ARG A 316 -10.31 -21.14 20.96
C ARG A 316 -8.96 -20.72 20.37
N PHE A 317 -7.95 -20.61 21.23
CA PHE A 317 -6.68 -19.96 20.88
C PHE A 317 -5.87 -20.67 19.80
N ASP A 318 -5.85 -22.01 19.78
CA ASP A 318 -5.18 -22.78 18.74
C ASP A 318 -5.78 -22.54 17.36
N ASP A 319 -7.12 -22.53 17.27
CA ASP A 319 -7.83 -22.25 16.02
C ASP A 319 -7.56 -20.81 15.55
N ALA A 320 -7.56 -19.84 16.47
CA ALA A 320 -7.25 -18.45 16.15
C ALA A 320 -5.85 -18.31 15.54
N ARG A 321 -4.84 -18.92 16.18
CA ARG A 321 -3.45 -18.92 15.70
C ARG A 321 -3.32 -19.61 14.34
N ALA A 322 -4.02 -20.73 14.13
CA ALA A 322 -4.04 -21.43 12.85
C ALA A 322 -4.60 -20.55 11.72
N MET A 323 -5.65 -19.76 11.98
CA MET A 323 -6.18 -18.83 10.98
C MET A 323 -5.20 -17.70 10.67
N MET A 324 -4.49 -17.18 11.67
CA MET A 324 -3.44 -16.18 11.45
C MET A 324 -2.26 -16.77 10.66
N ASP A 325 -1.86 -18.00 10.97
CA ASP A 325 -0.81 -18.72 10.24
C ASP A 325 -1.20 -18.91 8.76
N ARG A 326 -2.47 -19.21 8.48
CA ARG A 326 -2.98 -19.24 7.10
C ARG A 326 -2.97 -17.87 6.45
N LEU A 327 -3.44 -16.83 7.14
CA LEU A 327 -3.50 -15.47 6.62
C LEU A 327 -2.12 -14.91 6.26
N VAL A 328 -1.09 -15.18 7.05
CA VAL A 328 0.28 -14.73 6.73
C VAL A 328 0.90 -15.52 5.57
N THR A 329 0.34 -16.65 5.13
CA THR A 329 0.75 -17.22 3.84
C THR A 329 0.26 -16.39 2.66
N ILE A 330 -0.83 -15.64 2.83
CA ILE A 330 -1.47 -14.79 1.80
C ILE A 330 -0.90 -13.36 1.86
N TYR A 331 -0.69 -12.85 3.07
CA TYR A 331 -0.12 -11.53 3.35
C TYR A 331 0.97 -11.63 4.45
N PRO A 332 2.23 -11.95 4.07
CA PRO A 332 3.32 -12.32 5.00
C PRO A 332 3.70 -11.35 6.11
N ASP A 333 3.46 -10.07 5.93
CA ASP A 333 3.78 -9.00 6.86
C ASP A 333 2.52 -8.23 7.29
N TYR A 334 1.35 -8.88 7.28
CA TYR A 334 0.12 -8.24 7.73
C TYR A 334 0.15 -7.96 9.23
N ASP A 335 0.40 -6.70 9.58
CA ASP A 335 0.52 -6.20 10.95
C ASP A 335 -0.67 -6.58 11.83
N LYS A 336 -1.90 -6.47 11.32
CA LYS A 336 -3.10 -6.83 12.08
C LYS A 336 -3.16 -8.32 12.41
N ALA A 337 -2.79 -9.20 11.49
CA ALA A 337 -2.80 -10.66 11.70
C ALA A 337 -1.72 -11.11 12.69
N LEU A 338 -0.50 -10.60 12.53
CA LEU A 338 0.61 -10.85 13.46
C LEU A 338 0.26 -10.38 14.88
N ASN A 339 -0.33 -9.19 15.00
CA ASN A 339 -0.77 -8.69 16.29
C ASN A 339 -1.91 -9.50 16.88
N LEU A 340 -2.89 -9.96 16.09
CA LEU A 340 -3.98 -10.79 16.57
C LEU A 340 -3.47 -12.16 17.05
N LYS A 341 -2.50 -12.75 16.35
CA LYS A 341 -1.83 -13.98 16.79
C LYS A 341 -1.13 -13.80 18.14
N GLY A 342 -0.39 -12.71 18.32
CA GLY A 342 0.25 -12.43 19.61
C GLY A 342 -0.76 -12.05 20.70
N TYR A 343 -1.83 -11.36 20.35
CA TYR A 343 -2.93 -11.07 21.27
C TYR A 343 -3.65 -12.34 21.73
N SER A 344 -3.82 -13.34 20.87
CA SER A 344 -4.41 -14.62 21.28
C SER A 344 -3.55 -15.36 22.31
N TYR A 345 -2.21 -15.33 22.17
CA TYR A 345 -1.29 -15.84 23.21
C TYR A 345 -1.44 -15.07 24.53
N LEU A 346 -1.56 -13.74 24.47
CA LEU A 346 -1.70 -12.89 25.65
C LEU A 346 -3.00 -13.20 26.43
N VAL A 347 -4.12 -13.31 25.71
CA VAL A 347 -5.42 -13.65 26.33
C VAL A 347 -5.38 -15.06 26.91
N GLU A 348 -4.76 -16.02 26.21
CA GLU A 348 -4.57 -17.38 26.73
C GLU A 348 -3.73 -17.39 28.01
N ALA A 349 -2.63 -16.63 28.03
CA ALA A 349 -1.78 -16.46 29.21
C ALA A 349 -2.57 -15.90 30.40
N GLU A 350 -3.47 -14.95 30.17
CA GLU A 350 -4.29 -14.33 31.21
C GLU A 350 -5.30 -15.32 31.80
N VAL A 351 -6.01 -16.04 30.92
CA VAL A 351 -7.04 -17.02 31.30
C VAL A 351 -6.42 -18.23 32.02
N THR A 352 -5.31 -18.74 31.50
CA THR A 352 -4.64 -19.95 32.04
C THR A 352 -3.64 -19.65 33.16
N ARG A 353 -3.33 -18.37 33.40
CA ARG A 353 -2.23 -17.91 34.28
C ARG A 353 -0.87 -18.46 33.88
N ASN A 354 -0.68 -18.79 32.60
CA ASN A 354 0.58 -19.30 32.07
C ASN A 354 1.44 -18.14 31.54
N ILE A 355 2.33 -17.63 32.39
CA ILE A 355 3.27 -16.54 32.03
C ILE A 355 4.22 -16.93 30.90
N GLY A 356 4.47 -18.23 30.68
CA GLY A 356 5.31 -18.69 29.56
C GLY A 356 4.81 -18.16 28.22
N LEU A 357 3.49 -18.20 27.98
CA LEU A 357 2.83 -17.77 26.74
C LEU A 357 3.00 -16.28 26.43
N VAL A 358 3.39 -15.46 27.42
CA VAL A 358 3.61 -14.03 27.23
C VAL A 358 4.84 -13.77 26.38
N ASP A 359 5.85 -14.65 26.41
CA ASP A 359 7.04 -14.51 25.57
C ASP A 359 6.71 -14.74 24.08
N GLU A 360 5.83 -15.69 23.77
CA GLU A 360 5.28 -15.88 22.42
C GLU A 360 4.44 -14.68 21.99
N ALA A 361 3.60 -14.13 22.88
CA ALA A 361 2.83 -12.91 22.60
C ALA A 361 3.76 -11.76 22.21
N ILE A 362 4.81 -11.50 23.00
CA ILE A 362 5.81 -10.46 22.73
C ILE A 362 6.48 -10.69 21.38
N ARG A 363 6.85 -11.93 21.04
CA ARG A 363 7.49 -12.25 19.76
C ARG A 363 6.61 -11.89 18.57
N GLU A 364 5.37 -12.38 18.55
CA GLU A 364 4.45 -12.15 17.42
C GLU A 364 4.03 -10.67 17.31
N ILE A 365 3.73 -10.00 18.43
CA ILE A 365 3.41 -8.56 18.42
C ILE A 365 4.61 -7.73 17.97
N SER A 366 5.83 -8.11 18.36
CA SER A 366 7.05 -7.44 17.89
C SER A 366 7.22 -7.55 16.38
N MET A 367 6.85 -8.69 15.77
CA MET A 367 6.84 -8.82 14.30
C MET A 367 5.82 -7.88 13.65
N ALA A 368 4.64 -7.69 14.25
CA ALA A 368 3.66 -6.72 13.77
C ALA A 368 4.22 -5.29 13.74
N ILE A 369 4.93 -4.88 14.80
CA ILE A 369 5.59 -3.57 14.89
C ILE A 369 6.78 -3.45 13.93
N GLN A 370 7.51 -4.54 13.69
CA GLN A 370 8.60 -4.55 12.70
C GLN A 370 8.07 -4.32 11.28
N SER A 371 6.93 -4.94 10.92
CA SER A 371 6.23 -4.69 9.66
C SER A 371 5.68 -3.25 9.60
N ASN A 372 4.99 -2.83 10.66
CA ASN A 372 4.41 -1.49 10.77
C ASN A 372 4.83 -0.82 12.08
N TYR A 373 5.92 -0.05 12.04
CA TYR A 373 6.44 0.63 13.23
C TYR A 373 5.56 1.77 13.76
N LYS A 374 4.46 2.12 13.06
CA LYS A 374 3.44 3.07 13.54
C LYS A 374 2.20 2.34 14.08
N PHE A 375 2.25 1.01 14.20
CA PHE A 375 1.13 0.20 14.63
C PHE A 375 0.88 0.32 16.15
N PHE A 376 0.15 1.36 16.53
CA PHE A 376 -0.10 1.71 17.93
C PHE A 376 -0.75 0.59 18.75
N SER A 377 -1.61 -0.24 18.15
CA SER A 377 -2.22 -1.39 18.83
C SER A 377 -1.20 -2.44 19.24
N GLY A 378 -0.15 -2.66 18.44
CA GLY A 378 0.96 -3.55 18.80
C GLY A 378 1.75 -3.03 19.99
N TYR A 379 2.06 -1.73 20.00
CA TYR A 379 2.72 -1.10 21.15
C TYR A 379 1.89 -1.21 22.42
N TYR A 380 0.57 -1.04 22.34
CA TYR A 380 -0.31 -1.22 23.48
C TYR A 380 -0.32 -2.67 23.97
N ASN A 381 -0.43 -3.65 23.07
CA ASN A 381 -0.42 -5.06 23.44
C ASN A 381 0.93 -5.48 24.05
N LEU A 382 2.07 -4.95 23.59
CA LEU A 382 3.34 -5.13 24.30
C LEU A 382 3.30 -4.53 25.70
N GLY A 383 2.72 -3.34 25.86
CA GLY A 383 2.48 -2.75 27.18
C GLY A 383 1.71 -3.68 28.12
N LEU A 384 0.67 -4.34 27.61
CA LEU A 384 -0.07 -5.36 28.36
C LEU A 384 0.78 -6.58 28.71
N CYS A 385 1.56 -7.10 27.75
CA CYS A 385 2.47 -8.23 27.99
C CYS A 385 3.46 -7.93 29.13
N TYR A 386 4.14 -6.78 29.10
CA TYR A 386 5.09 -6.42 30.14
C TYR A 386 4.42 -6.13 31.48
N GLY A 387 3.20 -5.58 31.47
CA GLY A 387 2.37 -5.47 32.68
C GLY A 387 2.11 -6.84 33.32
N MET A 388 1.76 -7.86 32.53
CA MET A 388 1.58 -9.23 33.02
C MET A 388 2.86 -9.87 33.55
N LYS A 389 4.03 -9.50 33.00
CA LYS A 389 5.34 -9.92 33.53
C LYS A 389 5.78 -9.16 34.78
N ASN A 390 4.95 -8.24 35.28
CA ASN A 390 5.29 -7.32 36.37
C ASN A 390 6.56 -6.51 36.09
N ASP A 391 6.72 -6.07 34.83
CA ASP A 391 7.80 -5.21 34.35
C ASP A 391 7.22 -3.83 33.97
N PRO A 392 7.01 -2.96 34.97
CA PRO A 392 6.33 -1.69 34.77
C PRO A 392 7.13 -0.72 33.88
N ASP A 393 8.46 -0.79 33.89
CA ASP A 393 9.31 0.11 33.12
C ASP A 393 9.09 -0.10 31.61
N ASN A 394 9.14 -1.36 31.16
CA ASN A 394 8.85 -1.68 29.77
C ASN A 394 7.39 -1.43 29.41
N ALA A 395 6.46 -1.74 30.31
CA ALA A 395 5.03 -1.50 30.07
C ALA A 395 4.74 -0.01 29.85
N ILE A 396 5.27 0.87 30.70
CA ILE A 396 5.18 2.33 30.56
C ILE A 396 5.80 2.80 29.25
N TYR A 397 6.99 2.29 28.89
CA TYR A 397 7.66 2.64 27.64
C TYR A 397 6.77 2.36 26.43
N TYR A 398 6.22 1.14 26.32
CA TYR A 398 5.43 0.73 25.17
C TYR A 398 4.05 1.41 25.12
N LEU A 399 3.40 1.62 26.27
CA LEU A 399 2.15 2.41 26.33
C LEU A 399 2.36 3.86 25.90
N LYS A 400 3.49 4.48 26.27
CA LYS A 400 3.87 5.82 25.79
C LYS A 400 4.12 5.83 24.27
N GLN A 401 4.70 4.77 23.69
CA GLN A 401 4.81 4.68 22.23
C GLN A 401 3.44 4.54 21.56
N ALA A 402 2.51 3.76 22.13
CA ALA A 402 1.15 3.66 21.61
C ALA A 402 0.46 5.03 21.58
N ILE A 403 0.56 5.81 22.65
CA ILE A 403 0.05 7.19 22.75
C ILE A 403 0.76 8.11 21.75
N ARG A 404 2.08 7.97 21.58
CA ARG A 404 2.85 8.79 20.61
C ARG A 404 2.36 8.59 19.17
N PHE A 405 2.06 7.36 18.78
CA PHE A 405 1.56 7.05 17.43
C PHE A 405 0.05 7.29 17.27
N ASN A 406 -0.72 7.21 18.36
CA ASN A 406 -2.12 7.59 18.40
C ASN A 406 -2.47 8.31 19.70
N GLY A 407 -2.38 9.64 19.68
CA GLY A 407 -2.63 10.50 20.85
C GLY A 407 -4.08 10.53 21.35
N ARG A 408 -5.00 9.85 20.67
CA ARG A 408 -6.40 9.69 21.09
C ARG A 408 -6.72 8.27 21.57
N PHE A 409 -5.71 7.42 21.76
CA PHE A 409 -5.95 6.03 22.10
C PHE A 409 -6.25 5.84 23.60
N VAL A 410 -7.52 6.02 23.96
CA VAL A 410 -8.05 5.98 25.35
C VAL A 410 -7.54 4.79 26.16
N ALA A 411 -7.61 3.58 25.61
CA ALA A 411 -7.20 2.36 26.31
C ALA A 411 -5.72 2.39 26.78
N ALA A 412 -4.83 3.03 26.02
CA ALA A 412 -3.43 3.17 26.41
C ALA A 412 -3.24 4.15 27.58
N TYR A 413 -4.02 5.23 27.63
CA TYR A 413 -4.01 6.16 28.77
C TYR A 413 -4.56 5.50 30.04
N GLU A 414 -5.66 4.76 29.93
CA GLU A 414 -6.26 4.03 31.06
C GLU A 414 -5.28 3.02 31.64
N LYS A 415 -4.65 2.21 30.78
CA LYS A 415 -3.66 1.23 31.23
C LYS A 415 -2.40 1.89 31.80
N LEU A 416 -1.96 3.01 31.21
CA LEU A 416 -0.78 3.72 31.71
C LEU A 416 -1.02 4.31 33.11
N ALA A 417 -2.22 4.87 33.35
CA ALA A 417 -2.59 5.34 34.68
C ALA A 417 -2.66 4.21 35.70
N GLU A 418 -3.24 3.06 35.33
CA GLU A 418 -3.30 1.86 36.18
C GLU A 418 -1.90 1.39 36.62
N ILE A 419 -0.93 1.36 35.69
CA ILE A 419 0.44 0.96 36.02
C ILE A 419 1.12 1.98 36.93
N TYR A 420 0.90 3.28 36.73
CA TYR A 420 1.44 4.31 37.63
C TYR A 420 0.86 4.22 39.05
N ASP A 421 -0.44 3.89 39.19
CA ASP A 421 -1.03 3.64 40.51
C ASP A 421 -0.38 2.43 41.19
N GLN A 422 -0.15 1.35 40.43
CA GLN A 422 0.46 0.11 40.93
C GLN A 422 1.91 0.31 41.38
N THR A 423 2.67 1.18 40.70
CA THR A 423 4.06 1.50 41.08
C THR A 423 4.18 2.61 42.13
N GLY A 424 3.07 3.27 42.50
CA GLY A 424 3.02 4.33 43.49
C GLY A 424 3.36 5.73 42.98
N ASP A 425 3.52 5.91 41.67
CA ASP A 425 3.80 7.19 41.01
C ASP A 425 2.49 7.97 40.76
N ARG A 426 1.86 8.40 41.85
CA ARG A 426 0.54 9.07 41.84
C ARG A 426 0.54 10.36 41.02
N GLU A 427 1.64 11.10 41.03
CA GLU A 427 1.75 12.35 40.28
C GLU A 427 1.61 12.08 38.78
N MET A 428 2.31 11.07 38.26
CA MET A 428 2.21 10.69 36.86
C MET A 428 0.84 10.08 36.52
N ALA A 429 0.23 9.32 37.42
CA ALA A 429 -1.13 8.81 37.23
C ALA A 429 -2.14 9.97 37.04
N ASP A 430 -2.06 11.02 37.86
CA ASP A 430 -2.94 12.18 37.76
C ASP A 430 -2.70 13.00 36.48
N VAL A 431 -1.44 13.14 36.06
CA VAL A 431 -1.10 13.76 34.76
C VAL A 431 -1.74 13.00 33.60
N VAL A 432 -1.62 11.67 33.58
CA VAL A 432 -2.18 10.82 32.51
C VAL A 432 -3.71 10.87 32.53
N ARG A 433 -4.35 10.83 33.72
CA ARG A 433 -5.81 10.97 33.85
C ARG A 433 -6.31 12.35 33.40
N ALA A 434 -5.58 13.42 33.70
CA ALA A 434 -5.92 14.75 33.23
C ALA A 434 -5.86 14.83 31.69
N GLN A 435 -4.92 14.14 31.06
CA GLN A 435 -4.86 14.02 29.59
C GLN A 435 -6.03 13.18 29.06
N LEU A 436 -6.33 12.05 29.68
CA LEU A 436 -7.47 11.19 29.32
C LEU A 436 -8.81 11.94 29.38
N ASN A 437 -9.03 12.75 30.43
CA ASN A 437 -10.24 13.55 30.58
C ASN A 437 -10.41 14.63 29.51
N ARG A 438 -9.34 15.02 28.81
CA ARG A 438 -9.42 15.94 27.65
C ARG A 438 -9.80 15.23 26.35
N LEU A 439 -9.74 13.90 26.33
CA LEU A 439 -10.08 13.07 25.17
C LEU A 439 -11.54 12.61 25.19
N ARG A 440 -12.17 12.58 26.37
CA ARG A 440 -13.60 12.34 26.59
C ARG A 440 -14.36 13.66 26.44
#